data_AF-A0A0Q4CNL1-F1
#
_entry.id   AF-A0A0Q4CNL1-F1
#
_cell.length_a   1.000
_cell.length_b   1.000
_cell.length_c   1.000
_cell.angle_alpha   90.00
_cell.angle_beta   90.00
_cell.angle_gamma   90.00
#
_symmetry.space_group_name_H-M   'P 1'
#
loop_
_entity.id
_entity.type
_entity.pdbx_description
1 polymer ?
#
loop_
_entity_poly.entity_id
_entity_poly.type
_entity_poly.pdbx_seq_one_letter_code
_entity_poly.pdbx_strand_id
1 'polypeptide(L)'
;MAIGMAVLPTAALAQEKTAAVDTNQTNAKEKAASGRQNFGGLDFGIGVSMSYDLGNNDRVSDAVITNNIVRVTRTENIRARIVLESHYFATPTFSSTRRVREEAFCASFRGNPVQYDNCMSAQKNFGIGPFVALQPGGEKVIDAIGLGVMVGLRRGADRASSFNLGVGIFYDVDTRILGNGFVEDKPPPAGETEVRFRRQSQSGLLFISSYSF
;
A
#
# COMPACT_ATOMS: atom_id res chain seq x y z
N MET A 1 49.63 -32.29 -63.20
CA MET A 1 49.64 -31.92 -61.76
C MET A 1 48.18 -31.82 -61.33
N ALA A 2 47.79 -32.67 -60.36
CA ALA A 2 46.52 -32.82 -59.62
C ALA A 2 45.26 -32.04 -60.10
N ILE A 3 44.16 -32.68 -60.53
CA ILE A 3 43.13 -33.47 -59.79
C ILE A 3 42.17 -32.60 -58.95
N GLY A 4 40.87 -32.72 -59.22
CA GLY A 4 39.74 -32.29 -58.35
C GLY A 4 38.58 -31.67 -59.14
N MET A 5 37.85 -32.42 -59.98
CA MET A 5 36.63 -33.19 -59.65
C MET A 5 35.48 -32.37 -59.03
N ALA A 6 34.39 -32.29 -59.80
CA ALA A 6 33.10 -31.68 -59.48
C ALA A 6 32.25 -32.54 -58.53
N VAL A 7 31.33 -31.92 -57.75
CA VAL A 7 29.99 -32.45 -57.42
C VAL A 7 29.04 -31.28 -57.09
N LEU A 8 27.93 -31.15 -57.84
CA LEU A 8 26.72 -30.35 -57.52
C LEU A 8 25.80 -31.13 -56.57
N PRO A 9 24.97 -30.49 -55.71
CA PRO A 9 23.52 -30.45 -56.01
C PRO A 9 22.83 -29.13 -55.59
N THR A 10 21.89 -28.57 -56.35
CA THR A 10 20.43 -28.87 -56.44
C THR A 10 19.59 -28.39 -55.24
N ALA A 11 18.40 -27.86 -55.58
CA ALA A 11 17.23 -27.48 -54.75
C ALA A 11 17.18 -26.00 -54.34
N ALA A 12 16.44 -25.14 -55.05
CA ALA A 12 14.97 -24.98 -55.02
C ALA A 12 14.46 -24.35 -53.71
N LEU A 13 13.93 -23.12 -53.86
CA LEU A 13 12.84 -22.48 -53.11
C LEU A 13 12.93 -22.50 -51.57
N ALA A 14 13.28 -21.37 -50.96
CA ALA A 14 12.87 -21.04 -49.61
C ALA A 14 12.14 -19.70 -49.60
N GLN A 15 10.83 -19.80 -49.39
CA GLN A 15 9.88 -18.71 -49.24
C GLN A 15 10.27 -17.78 -48.08
N GLU A 16 10.02 -16.49 -48.32
CA GLU A 16 9.79 -15.45 -47.34
C GLU A 16 8.72 -15.88 -46.31
N LYS A 17 9.17 -16.31 -45.13
CA LYS A 17 8.43 -16.46 -43.87
C LYS A 17 9.43 -16.02 -42.80
N THR A 18 9.19 -15.06 -41.92
CA THR A 18 7.97 -14.70 -41.22
C THR A 18 8.26 -13.40 -40.48
N ALA A 19 7.60 -12.30 -40.85
CA ALA A 19 7.47 -11.12 -40.01
C ALA A 19 6.42 -11.41 -38.93
N ALA A 20 6.81 -12.15 -37.89
CA ALA A 20 6.02 -12.37 -36.69
C ALA A 20 6.92 -12.75 -35.50
N VAL A 21 8.05 -12.06 -35.36
CA VAL A 21 8.87 -12.14 -34.15
C VAL A 21 8.37 -11.08 -33.18
N ASP A 22 7.41 -11.52 -32.38
CA ASP A 22 7.46 -11.38 -30.93
C ASP A 22 7.08 -10.04 -30.27
N THR A 23 5.89 -9.56 -30.59
CA THR A 23 5.20 -8.52 -29.79
C THR A 23 4.83 -8.99 -28.38
N ASN A 24 4.84 -10.31 -28.11
CA ASN A 24 4.54 -10.87 -26.79
C ASN A 24 5.76 -10.87 -25.86
N GLN A 25 6.98 -11.11 -26.35
CA GLN A 25 8.19 -11.02 -25.53
C GLN A 25 8.58 -9.59 -25.16
N THR A 26 8.26 -8.58 -25.98
CA THR A 26 8.53 -7.17 -25.66
C THR A 26 7.68 -6.70 -24.49
N ASN A 27 6.39 -7.04 -24.49
CA ASN A 27 5.46 -6.74 -23.38
C ASN A 27 5.79 -7.49 -22.08
N ALA A 28 6.30 -8.72 -22.18
CA ALA A 28 6.73 -9.50 -21.02
C ALA A 28 8.04 -8.96 -20.39
N LYS A 29 8.98 -8.47 -21.22
CA LYS A 29 10.23 -7.87 -20.73
C LYS A 29 10.03 -6.50 -20.09
N GLU A 30 9.12 -5.65 -20.61
CA GLU A 30 8.79 -4.37 -19.95
C GLU A 30 8.06 -4.58 -18.61
N LYS A 31 7.13 -5.55 -18.52
CA LYS A 31 6.50 -5.90 -17.24
C LYS A 31 7.50 -6.46 -16.23
N ALA A 32 8.43 -7.32 -16.66
CA ALA A 32 9.47 -7.88 -15.79
C ALA A 32 10.51 -6.85 -15.33
N ALA A 33 10.79 -5.81 -16.14
CA ALA A 33 11.73 -4.75 -15.79
C ALA A 33 11.19 -3.75 -14.75
N SER A 34 9.86 -3.67 -14.59
CA SER A 34 9.23 -2.70 -13.67
C SER A 34 9.28 -3.08 -12.19
N GLY A 35 9.68 -4.30 -11.83
CA GLY A 35 9.62 -4.78 -10.44
C GLY A 35 8.20 -4.88 -9.86
N ARG A 36 7.16 -4.48 -10.63
CA ARG A 36 5.75 -4.52 -10.23
C ARG A 36 5.25 -5.95 -10.15
N GLN A 37 4.97 -6.38 -8.94
CA GLN A 37 4.23 -7.61 -8.71
C GLN A 37 2.73 -7.29 -8.73
N ASN A 38 2.12 -7.32 -9.93
CA ASN A 38 0.68 -7.15 -10.08
C ASN A 38 -0.01 -8.52 -9.99
N PHE A 39 -0.60 -8.83 -8.85
CA PHE A 39 -1.34 -10.07 -8.63
C PHE A 39 -2.84 -9.79 -8.77
N GLY A 40 -3.42 -10.09 -9.93
CA GLY A 40 -4.86 -10.01 -10.15
C GLY A 40 -5.44 -8.59 -10.13
N GLY A 41 -4.64 -7.56 -10.40
CA GLY A 41 -5.07 -6.15 -10.34
C GLY A 41 -4.82 -5.47 -9.00
N LEU A 42 -4.20 -6.18 -8.04
CA LEU A 42 -3.77 -5.63 -6.77
C LEU A 42 -2.30 -5.18 -6.86
N ASP A 43 -2.07 -3.93 -6.48
CA ASP A 43 -0.72 -3.39 -6.28
C ASP A 43 -0.34 -3.53 -4.79
N PHE A 44 0.96 -3.67 -4.52
CA PHE A 44 1.51 -3.72 -3.17
C PHE A 44 2.47 -2.56 -2.95
N GLY A 45 2.51 -2.06 -1.72
CA GLY A 45 3.37 -0.96 -1.32
C GLY A 45 3.82 -1.07 0.13
N ILE A 46 4.68 -0.14 0.51
CA ILE A 46 5.11 0.06 1.89
C ILE A 46 4.58 1.41 2.33
N GLY A 47 3.97 1.45 3.52
CA GLY A 47 3.39 2.65 4.09
C GLY A 47 3.93 2.98 5.47
N VAL A 48 3.96 4.29 5.77
CA VAL A 48 4.05 4.80 7.12
C VAL A 48 2.62 5.07 7.59
N SER A 49 2.22 4.41 8.66
CA SER A 49 0.92 4.54 9.28
C SER A 49 1.03 5.26 10.62
N MET A 50 -0.03 5.97 10.98
CA MET A 50 -0.29 6.49 12.31
C MET A 50 -1.65 5.97 12.75
N SER A 51 -1.73 5.39 13.94
CA SER A 51 -3.01 5.01 14.53
C SER A 51 -3.33 5.81 15.77
N TYR A 52 -4.60 6.18 15.94
CA TYR A 52 -5.14 6.73 17.18
C TYR A 52 -6.07 5.69 17.81
N ASP A 53 -5.80 5.28 19.05
CA ASP A 53 -6.59 4.27 19.74
C ASP A 53 -8.02 4.76 20.02
N LEU A 54 -9.00 3.90 19.74
CA LEU A 54 -10.41 4.11 20.04
C LEU A 54 -10.93 3.06 21.04
N GLY A 55 -10.03 2.31 21.67
CA GLY A 55 -10.38 1.28 22.63
C GLY A 55 -10.91 1.86 23.94
N ASN A 56 -11.53 0.99 24.74
CA ASN A 56 -12.04 1.37 26.07
C ASN A 56 -10.96 1.33 27.16
N ASN A 57 -9.71 1.05 26.83
CA ASN A 57 -8.61 0.98 27.80
C ASN A 57 -7.37 1.63 27.19
N ASP A 58 -6.56 2.29 28.00
CA ASP A 58 -5.29 2.83 27.53
C ASP A 58 -4.29 1.72 27.19
N ARG A 59 -3.51 1.98 26.14
CA ARG A 59 -2.38 1.14 25.74
C ARG A 59 -1.21 1.43 26.65
N VAL A 60 -1.08 0.67 27.72
CA VAL A 60 -0.06 0.93 28.74
C VAL A 60 1.22 0.19 28.40
N SER A 61 2.28 0.94 28.11
CA SER A 61 3.62 0.39 27.94
C SER A 61 4.36 0.24 29.27
N ASP A 62 4.09 1.14 30.23
CA ASP A 62 4.76 1.16 31.53
C ASP A 62 3.87 1.72 32.64
N ALA A 63 3.97 1.12 33.83
CA ALA A 63 3.24 1.51 35.02
C ALA A 63 3.93 0.97 36.28
N VAL A 64 3.82 1.71 37.38
CA VAL A 64 4.48 1.41 38.65
C VAL A 64 3.50 1.57 39.82
N ILE A 65 3.76 0.86 40.92
CA ILE A 65 3.07 1.12 42.19
C ILE A 65 3.98 2.03 43.02
N THR A 66 3.48 3.21 43.37
CA THR A 66 4.17 4.15 44.26
C THR A 66 3.21 4.68 45.30
N ASN A 67 3.64 4.68 46.57
CA ASN A 67 2.80 5.07 47.71
C ASN A 67 1.45 4.33 47.74
N ASN A 68 1.47 3.02 47.42
CA ASN A 68 0.27 2.18 47.33
C ASN A 68 -0.78 2.68 46.32
N ILE A 69 -0.34 3.35 45.24
CA ILE A 69 -1.18 3.81 44.13
C ILE A 69 -0.55 3.34 42.81
N VAL A 70 -1.38 2.79 41.92
CA VAL A 70 -1.01 2.42 40.55
C VAL A 70 -0.87 3.70 39.72
N ARG A 71 0.32 3.94 39.16
CA ARG A 71 0.61 5.09 38.30
C ARG A 71 1.03 4.59 36.92
N VAL A 72 0.29 4.98 35.89
CA VAL A 72 0.73 4.77 34.52
C VAL A 72 1.78 5.82 34.19
N THR A 73 2.97 5.37 33.81
CA THR A 73 4.10 6.26 33.48
C THR A 73 4.19 6.51 31.99
N ARG A 74 3.69 5.58 31.16
CA ARG A 74 3.69 5.72 29.71
C ARG A 74 2.53 4.97 29.05
N THR A 75 1.80 5.73 28.22
CA THR A 75 0.77 5.23 27.30
C THR A 75 1.24 5.35 25.85
N GLU A 76 0.75 4.47 25.00
CA GLU A 76 1.04 4.43 23.57
C GLU A 76 -0.26 4.40 22.74
N ASN A 77 -1.19 5.32 23.04
CA ASN A 77 -2.48 5.44 22.36
C ASN A 77 -2.35 6.00 20.94
N ILE A 78 -1.24 6.67 20.64
CA ILE A 78 -0.86 7.09 19.29
C ILE A 78 0.41 6.36 18.89
N ARG A 79 0.39 5.67 17.75
CA ARG A 79 1.52 4.86 17.29
C ARG A 79 1.79 5.07 15.81
N ALA A 80 3.04 5.38 15.47
CA ALA A 80 3.52 5.37 14.10
C ALA A 80 4.17 4.02 13.78
N ARG A 81 3.89 3.45 12.60
CA ARG A 81 4.37 2.11 12.21
C ARG A 81 4.63 2.00 10.72
N ILE A 82 5.56 1.11 10.35
CA ILE A 82 5.70 0.67 8.97
C ILE A 82 4.75 -0.50 8.72
N VAL A 83 4.01 -0.45 7.62
CA VAL A 83 3.05 -1.47 7.22
C VAL A 83 3.23 -1.85 5.77
N LEU A 84 2.91 -3.10 5.45
CA LEU A 84 2.67 -3.54 4.09
C LEU A 84 1.25 -3.15 3.72
N GLU A 85 1.06 -2.66 2.50
CA GLU A 85 -0.21 -2.12 2.05
C GLU A 85 -0.57 -2.67 0.67
N SER A 86 -1.84 -2.98 0.47
CA SER A 86 -2.37 -3.31 -0.85
C SER A 86 -3.72 -2.62 -1.04
N HIS A 87 -3.92 -2.08 -2.25
CA HIS A 87 -5.14 -1.39 -2.62
C HIS A 87 -5.60 -1.78 -4.01
N TYR A 88 -6.86 -1.46 -4.26
CA TYR A 88 -7.44 -1.47 -5.59
C TYR A 88 -7.98 -0.08 -5.91
N PHE A 89 -7.36 0.63 -6.86
CA PHE A 89 -7.85 1.94 -7.25
C PHE A 89 -8.79 1.87 -8.44
N ALA A 90 -9.96 2.47 -8.28
CA ALA A 90 -10.79 2.90 -9.39
C ALA A 90 -10.56 4.39 -9.63
N THR A 91 -10.45 4.81 -10.89
CA THR A 91 -10.52 6.23 -11.23
C THR A 91 -12.00 6.63 -11.29
N PRO A 92 -12.51 7.38 -10.30
CA PRO A 92 -13.93 7.68 -10.24
C PRO A 92 -14.31 8.54 -11.45
N THR A 93 -15.29 8.05 -12.21
CA THR A 93 -15.88 8.80 -13.31
C THR A 93 -17.07 9.57 -12.74
N PHE A 94 -16.82 10.66 -12.04
CA PHE A 94 -17.90 11.45 -11.44
C PHE A 94 -18.72 12.12 -12.56
N SER A 95 -19.77 11.45 -13.04
CA SER A 95 -20.70 11.87 -14.10
C SER A 95 -20.07 11.98 -15.49
N SER A 96 -20.61 11.24 -16.46
CA SER A 96 -20.35 11.44 -17.91
C SER A 96 -20.42 12.91 -18.32
N THR A 97 -21.26 13.71 -17.66
CA THR A 97 -21.41 15.16 -17.88
C THR A 97 -20.21 15.98 -17.40
N ARG A 98 -19.51 15.55 -16.34
CA ARG A 98 -18.33 16.24 -15.82
C ARG A 98 -17.11 15.92 -16.67
N ARG A 99 -16.94 14.66 -17.11
CA ARG A 99 -15.92 14.28 -18.10
C ARG A 99 -16.07 15.05 -19.41
N VAL A 100 -17.29 15.24 -19.92
CA VAL A 100 -17.52 16.07 -21.11
C VAL A 100 -17.13 17.53 -20.87
N ARG A 101 -17.43 18.09 -19.68
CA ARG A 101 -17.00 19.47 -19.32
C ARG A 101 -15.49 19.60 -19.11
N GLU A 102 -14.87 18.60 -18.54
CA GLU A 102 -13.43 18.53 -18.24
C GLU A 102 -12.60 18.26 -19.49
N GLU A 103 -13.09 17.42 -20.40
CA GLU A 103 -12.53 17.19 -21.72
C GLU A 103 -12.75 18.41 -22.62
N ALA A 104 -13.89 19.10 -22.51
CA ALA A 104 -14.12 20.39 -23.17
C ALA A 104 -13.22 21.50 -22.61
N PHE A 105 -12.96 21.52 -21.30
CA PHE A 105 -12.00 22.43 -20.67
C PHE A 105 -10.57 22.10 -21.12
N CYS A 106 -10.18 20.83 -21.15
CA CYS A 106 -8.87 20.47 -21.69
C CYS A 106 -8.78 20.77 -23.20
N ALA A 107 -9.87 20.67 -23.95
CA ALA A 107 -9.91 20.99 -25.38
C ALA A 107 -9.56 22.45 -25.69
N SER A 108 -9.78 23.40 -24.76
CA SER A 108 -9.33 24.78 -24.96
C SER A 108 -7.80 24.93 -24.98
N PHE A 109 -7.06 23.91 -24.55
CA PHE A 109 -5.59 23.88 -24.61
C PHE A 109 -5.04 23.11 -25.83
N ARG A 110 -5.87 22.64 -26.77
CA ARG A 110 -5.38 21.89 -27.96
C ARG A 110 -4.36 22.66 -28.81
N GLY A 111 -4.35 23.98 -28.74
CA GLY A 111 -3.33 24.82 -29.39
C GLY A 111 -1.95 24.79 -28.72
N ASN A 112 -1.84 24.22 -27.52
CA ASN A 112 -0.58 24.03 -26.79
C ASN A 112 -0.49 22.58 -26.29
N PRO A 113 0.26 21.70 -26.99
CA PRO A 113 0.29 20.27 -26.68
C PRO A 113 0.76 19.98 -25.26
N VAL A 114 1.69 20.78 -24.71
CA VAL A 114 2.18 20.62 -23.34
C VAL A 114 1.09 20.91 -22.31
N GLN A 115 0.31 21.99 -22.49
CA GLN A 115 -0.79 22.31 -21.59
C GLN A 115 -1.95 21.33 -21.72
N TYR A 116 -2.24 20.86 -22.92
CA TYR A 116 -3.23 19.81 -23.16
C TYR A 116 -2.86 18.50 -22.45
N ASP A 117 -1.62 18.05 -22.59
CA ASP A 117 -1.12 16.83 -21.95
C ASP A 117 -1.08 16.95 -20.43
N ASN A 118 -0.71 18.12 -19.89
CA ASN A 118 -0.76 18.39 -18.45
C ASN A 118 -2.20 18.37 -17.91
N CYS A 119 -3.16 18.95 -18.64
CA CYS A 119 -4.57 18.95 -18.26
C CYS A 119 -5.17 17.54 -18.26
N MET A 120 -4.94 16.78 -19.35
CA MET A 120 -5.47 15.41 -19.50
C MET A 120 -4.78 14.41 -18.56
N SER A 121 -3.50 14.61 -18.22
CA SER A 121 -2.78 13.77 -17.28
C SER A 121 -3.26 13.95 -15.85
N ALA A 122 -3.56 15.18 -15.41
CA ALA A 122 -4.14 15.43 -14.09
C ALA A 122 -5.44 14.62 -13.83
N GLN A 123 -6.29 14.44 -14.86
CA GLN A 123 -7.54 13.67 -14.77
C GLN A 123 -7.33 12.14 -14.74
N LYS A 124 -6.21 11.63 -15.27
CA LYS A 124 -5.88 10.20 -15.30
C LYS A 124 -4.96 9.76 -14.17
N ASN A 125 -4.44 10.70 -13.39
CA ASN A 125 -3.42 10.44 -12.38
C ASN A 125 -3.97 10.27 -10.96
N PHE A 126 -5.29 10.23 -10.77
CA PHE A 126 -5.91 10.01 -9.47
C PHE A 126 -6.76 8.73 -9.44
N GLY A 127 -6.73 8.03 -8.31
CA GLY A 127 -7.59 6.89 -8.02
C GLY A 127 -8.08 6.93 -6.58
N ILE A 128 -9.26 6.37 -6.34
CA ILE A 128 -9.79 6.13 -5.00
C ILE A 128 -10.25 4.69 -4.89
N GLY A 129 -10.07 4.06 -3.74
CA GLY A 129 -10.56 2.71 -3.54
C GLY A 129 -10.20 2.11 -2.18
N PRO A 130 -10.61 0.86 -1.95
CA PRO A 130 -10.32 0.18 -0.72
C PRO A 130 -8.83 -0.16 -0.62
N PHE A 131 -8.33 -0.20 0.61
CA PHE A 131 -7.01 -0.75 0.92
C PHE A 131 -7.04 -1.66 2.15
N VAL A 132 -6.06 -2.54 2.21
CA VAL A 132 -5.73 -3.39 3.34
C VAL A 132 -4.29 -3.06 3.74
N ALA A 133 -4.03 -2.93 5.03
CA ALA A 133 -2.69 -2.79 5.58
C ALA A 133 -2.39 -3.91 6.57
N LEU A 134 -1.18 -4.43 6.56
CA LEU A 134 -0.73 -5.47 7.47
C LEU A 134 0.57 -5.05 8.12
N GLN A 135 0.64 -5.23 9.43
CA GLN A 135 1.88 -5.08 10.17
C GLN A 135 2.40 -6.46 10.58
N PRO A 136 3.54 -6.89 10.04
CA PRO A 136 4.22 -8.08 10.52
C PRO A 136 4.67 -7.88 11.97
N GLY A 137 4.55 -8.92 12.79
CA GLY A 137 5.04 -8.91 14.17
C GLY A 137 6.43 -9.51 14.31
N GLY A 138 7.08 -9.23 15.43
CA GLY A 138 8.37 -9.83 15.77
C GLY A 138 8.22 -11.26 16.31
N GLU A 139 7.34 -11.44 17.30
CA GLU A 139 7.05 -12.75 17.91
C GLU A 139 5.79 -13.41 17.33
N LYS A 140 4.84 -12.60 16.83
CA LYS A 140 3.60 -13.05 16.18
C LYS A 140 3.69 -12.82 14.68
N VAL A 141 2.99 -13.64 13.89
CA VAL A 141 2.99 -13.50 12.43
C VAL A 141 2.42 -12.13 12.00
N ILE A 142 1.38 -11.64 12.70
CA ILE A 142 0.70 -10.36 12.41
C ILE A 142 0.40 -9.66 13.74
N ASP A 143 0.86 -8.42 13.89
CA ASP A 143 0.60 -7.58 15.05
C ASP A 143 -0.63 -6.68 14.87
N ALA A 144 -0.92 -6.31 13.62
CA ALA A 144 -2.08 -5.48 13.33
C ALA A 144 -2.58 -5.61 11.88
N ILE A 145 -3.88 -5.36 11.71
CA ILE A 145 -4.58 -5.36 10.43
C ILE A 145 -5.32 -4.03 10.27
N GLY A 146 -5.18 -3.41 9.10
CA GLY A 146 -5.84 -2.18 8.72
C GLY A 146 -6.72 -2.35 7.51
N LEU A 147 -7.84 -1.64 7.49
CA LEU A 147 -8.78 -1.60 6.38
C LEU A 147 -9.27 -0.17 6.21
N GLY A 148 -9.41 0.31 4.99
CA GLY A 148 -9.91 1.65 4.78
C GLY A 148 -10.09 2.04 3.34
N VAL A 149 -10.21 3.34 3.13
CA VAL A 149 -10.27 3.96 1.80
C VAL A 149 -9.01 4.78 1.61
N MET A 150 -8.45 4.67 0.41
CA MET A 150 -7.23 5.33 0.02
C MET A 150 -7.44 6.11 -1.27
N VAL A 151 -6.73 7.22 -1.36
CA VAL A 151 -6.56 8.03 -2.55
C VAL A 151 -5.12 7.86 -3.02
N GLY A 152 -4.94 7.55 -4.31
CA GLY A 152 -3.63 7.43 -4.95
C GLY A 152 -3.44 8.49 -6.03
N LEU A 153 -2.25 9.08 -6.06
CA LEU A 153 -1.78 9.99 -7.09
C LEU A 153 -0.63 9.34 -7.86
N ARG A 154 -0.85 9.00 -9.13
CA ARG A 154 0.19 8.47 -10.03
C ARG A 154 1.25 9.53 -10.28
N ARG A 155 2.53 9.11 -10.26
CA ARG A 155 3.70 9.96 -10.48
C ARG A 155 4.64 9.33 -11.51
N GLY A 156 5.51 10.16 -12.10
CA GLY A 156 6.47 9.75 -13.13
C GLY A 156 5.89 9.83 -14.54
N ALA A 157 6.76 10.06 -15.53
CA ALA A 157 6.39 10.08 -16.95
C ALA A 157 5.91 8.69 -17.43
N ASP A 158 6.46 7.63 -16.83
CA ASP A 158 6.11 6.23 -17.01
C ASP A 158 4.85 5.81 -16.23
N ARG A 159 4.36 6.66 -15.32
CA ARG A 159 3.21 6.40 -14.42
C ARG A 159 3.33 5.09 -13.64
N ALA A 160 4.56 4.63 -13.40
CA ALA A 160 4.86 3.36 -12.76
C ALA A 160 4.90 3.47 -11.23
N SER A 161 4.59 4.62 -10.64
CA SER A 161 4.55 4.77 -9.18
C SER A 161 3.38 5.62 -8.74
N SER A 162 2.98 5.48 -7.48
CA SER A 162 1.98 6.35 -6.88
C SER A 162 2.32 6.74 -5.45
N PHE A 163 1.93 7.96 -5.10
CA PHE A 163 1.87 8.41 -3.72
C PHE A 163 0.42 8.27 -3.25
N ASN A 164 0.22 7.62 -2.11
CA ASN A 164 -1.12 7.32 -1.64
C ASN A 164 -1.34 7.80 -0.21
N LEU A 165 -2.56 8.26 0.06
CA LEU A 165 -3.04 8.70 1.37
C LEU A 165 -4.33 7.95 1.70
N GLY A 166 -4.35 7.29 2.85
CA GLY A 166 -5.48 6.49 3.30
C GLY A 166 -5.95 6.85 4.70
N VAL A 167 -7.25 6.63 4.91
CA VAL A 167 -7.90 6.68 6.22
C VAL A 167 -8.70 5.40 6.41
N GLY A 168 -8.74 4.89 7.64
CA GLY A 168 -9.40 3.63 7.90
C GLY A 168 -9.51 3.29 9.37
N ILE A 169 -9.78 2.02 9.61
CA ILE A 169 -9.71 1.39 10.92
C ILE A 169 -8.45 0.52 11.00
N PHE A 170 -7.87 0.45 12.19
CA PHE A 170 -6.76 -0.41 12.52
C PHE A 170 -7.15 -1.30 13.68
N TYR A 171 -6.74 -2.56 13.65
CA TYR A 171 -6.99 -3.51 14.72
C TYR A 171 -5.67 -4.10 15.19
N ASP A 172 -5.22 -3.67 16.37
CA ASP A 172 -4.03 -4.20 17.04
C ASP A 172 -4.45 -5.44 17.82
N VAL A 173 -3.93 -6.61 17.46
CA VAL A 173 -4.34 -7.89 18.08
C VAL A 173 -3.61 -8.17 19.39
N ASP A 174 -2.57 -7.41 19.70
CA ASP A 174 -1.68 -7.67 20.84
C ASP A 174 -1.38 -6.42 21.69
N THR A 175 -2.41 -5.65 22.03
CA THR A 175 -2.24 -4.43 22.82
C THR A 175 -2.04 -4.75 24.29
N ARG A 176 -1.00 -4.18 24.91
CA ARG A 176 -0.74 -4.29 26.35
C ARG A 176 -1.58 -3.26 27.11
N ILE A 177 -2.30 -3.73 28.12
CA ILE A 177 -3.15 -2.92 29.00
C ILE A 177 -2.93 -3.34 30.47
N LEU A 178 -3.44 -2.54 31.41
CA LEU A 178 -3.43 -2.92 32.83
C LEU A 178 -4.17 -4.25 33.05
N GLY A 179 -3.61 -5.06 33.95
CA GLY A 179 -4.18 -6.32 34.38
C GLY A 179 -5.52 -6.15 35.09
N ASN A 180 -6.28 -7.24 35.19
CA ASN A 180 -7.58 -7.21 35.86
C ASN A 180 -7.46 -6.68 37.30
N GLY A 181 -8.34 -5.75 37.67
CA GLY A 181 -8.36 -5.14 39.01
C GLY A 181 -7.39 -3.98 39.19
N PHE A 182 -6.44 -3.77 38.28
CA PHE A 182 -5.61 -2.58 38.26
C PHE A 182 -6.35 -1.44 37.56
N VAL A 183 -6.45 -0.31 38.24
CA VAL A 183 -7.03 0.93 37.72
C VAL A 183 -6.03 2.05 38.02
N GLU A 184 -5.77 2.90 37.04
CA GLU A 184 -4.90 4.05 37.23
C GLU A 184 -5.42 4.95 38.37
N ASP A 185 -4.48 5.48 39.17
CA ASP A 185 -4.74 6.34 40.31
C ASP A 185 -5.60 5.71 41.42
N LYS A 186 -5.64 4.37 41.46
CA LYS A 186 -6.25 3.59 42.54
C LYS A 186 -5.22 2.71 43.26
N PRO A 187 -5.52 2.28 44.49
CA PRO A 187 -4.72 1.26 45.15
C PRO A 187 -4.67 -0.02 44.33
N PRO A 188 -3.53 -0.74 44.34
CA PRO A 188 -3.45 -2.04 43.69
C PRO A 188 -4.38 -3.05 44.39
N PRO A 189 -4.79 -4.13 43.71
CA PRO A 189 -5.50 -5.24 44.35
C PRO A 189 -4.71 -5.78 45.56
N ALA A 190 -5.43 -6.29 46.57
CA ALA A 190 -4.82 -6.75 47.81
C ALA A 190 -3.76 -7.83 47.55
N GLY A 191 -2.56 -7.62 48.12
CA GLY A 191 -1.44 -8.55 48.00
C GLY A 191 -0.54 -8.33 46.78
N GLU A 192 -0.88 -7.39 45.87
CA GLU A 192 -0.04 -7.06 44.72
C GLU A 192 1.00 -6.00 45.07
N THR A 193 2.27 -6.31 44.83
CA THR A 193 3.41 -5.39 44.99
C THR A 193 3.96 -4.90 43.65
N GLU A 194 3.50 -5.48 42.54
CA GLU A 194 3.93 -5.14 41.18
C GLU A 194 2.73 -4.97 40.25
N VAL A 195 2.87 -4.12 39.22
CA VAL A 195 1.80 -3.94 38.23
C VAL A 195 1.79 -5.12 37.27
N ARG A 196 0.66 -5.83 37.21
CA ARG A 196 0.44 -6.87 36.19
C ARG A 196 -0.20 -6.26 34.94
N PHE A 197 0.16 -6.82 33.80
CA PHE A 197 -0.36 -6.42 32.50
C PHE A 197 -1.05 -7.60 31.83
N ARG A 198 -1.98 -7.31 30.91
CA ARG A 198 -2.60 -8.30 30.03
C ARG A 198 -2.58 -7.81 28.59
N ARG A 199 -2.73 -8.76 27.66
CA ARG A 199 -2.83 -8.47 26.23
C ARG A 199 -4.29 -8.59 25.79
N GLN A 200 -4.76 -7.63 25.01
CA GLN A 200 -6.09 -7.64 24.42
C GLN A 200 -6.05 -6.96 23.05
N SER A 201 -6.99 -7.30 22.18
CA SER A 201 -7.16 -6.58 20.93
C SER A 201 -7.83 -5.21 21.13
N GLN A 202 -7.41 -4.22 20.34
CA GLN A 202 -8.02 -2.88 20.33
C GLN A 202 -8.12 -2.31 18.93
N SER A 203 -9.20 -1.57 18.69
CA SER A 203 -9.43 -0.84 17.45
C SER A 203 -8.91 0.60 17.54
N GLY A 204 -8.42 1.15 16.45
CA GLY A 204 -8.06 2.55 16.32
C GLY A 204 -8.42 3.12 14.96
N LEU A 205 -8.37 4.45 14.84
CA LEU A 205 -8.37 5.14 13.55
C LEU A 205 -6.99 4.97 12.92
N LEU A 206 -6.97 4.70 11.62
CA LEU A 206 -5.78 4.59 10.80
C LEU A 206 -5.65 5.82 9.90
N PHE A 207 -4.47 6.41 9.89
CA PHE A 207 -3.99 7.30 8.85
C PHE A 207 -2.76 6.65 8.22
N ILE A 208 -2.66 6.64 6.90
CA ILE A 208 -1.53 6.02 6.21
C ILE A 208 -1.08 6.87 5.04
N SER A 209 0.23 6.99 4.90
CA SER A 209 0.89 7.49 3.69
C SER A 209 1.72 6.35 3.13
N SER A 210 1.47 5.96 1.88
CA SER A 210 2.20 4.86 1.23
C SER A 210 2.80 5.26 -0.12
N TYR A 211 3.82 4.52 -0.49
CA TYR A 211 4.39 4.55 -1.82
C TYR A 211 4.26 3.17 -2.45
N SER A 212 3.72 3.15 -3.67
CA SER A 212 3.55 1.92 -4.44
C SER A 212 4.37 2.03 -5.71
N PHE A 213 5.02 0.92 -6.04
CA PHE A 213 5.87 0.76 -7.21
C PHE A 213 5.24 -0.28 -8.12
#